data_AF-A0A843G6P4-F1
#
_entry.id   AF-A0A843G6P4-F1
#
_cell.length_a   1.000
_cell.length_b   1.000
_cell.length_c   1.000
_cell.angle_alpha   90.00
_cell.angle_beta   90.00
_cell.angle_gamma   90.00
#
_symmetry.space_group_name_H-M   'P 1'
#
loop_
_entity.id
_entity.type
_entity.pdbx_description
1 polymer ?
#
loop_
_entity_poly.entity_id
_entity_poly.type
_entity_poly.pdbx_seq_one_letter_code
_entity_poly.pdbx_strand_id
1 'polypeptide(L)'
;AIFFAAFLGDLLTYVATSFQLAFAFPAPTFGSALTKFLVIFAVTQVPLAIGEGILTVIIWDRLKAYKPKLLDKLGALAPNEA
;
A
#
# COMPACT_ATOMS: atom_id res chain seq x y z
N ALA A 1 -12.43 1.17 -4.64
CA ALA A 1 -11.77 -0.02 -4.05
C ALA A 1 -10.26 0.01 -4.28
N ILE A 2 -9.79 0.12 -5.53
CA ILE A 2 -8.37 0.02 -5.89
C ILE A 2 -7.46 1.01 -5.13
N PHE A 3 -7.82 2.29 -5.03
CA PHE A 3 -7.06 3.28 -4.24
C PHE A 3 -6.82 2.79 -2.80
N PHE A 4 -7.88 2.41 -2.10
CA PHE A 4 -7.81 1.98 -0.71
C PHE A 4 -7.07 0.66 -0.55
N ALA A 5 -7.13 -0.24 -1.55
CA ALA A 5 -6.37 -1.48 -1.53
C ALA A 5 -4.86 -1.20 -1.54
N ALA A 6 -4.38 -0.31 -2.42
CA ALA A 6 -2.98 0.11 -2.46
C ALA A 6 -2.60 0.89 -1.20
N PHE A 7 -3.32 1.97 -0.89
CA PHE A 7 -3.03 2.84 0.25
C PHE A 7 -2.96 2.08 1.60
N LEU A 8 -3.91 1.19 1.87
CA LEU A 8 -3.90 0.39 3.09
C LEU A 8 -2.84 -0.72 3.05
N GLY A 9 -2.57 -1.30 1.88
CA GLY A 9 -1.48 -2.27 1.70
C GLY A 9 -0.12 -1.69 2.06
N ASP A 10 0.16 -0.46 1.59
CA ASP A 10 1.42 0.23 1.85
C ASP A 10 1.53 0.60 3.33
N LEU A 11 0.44 1.10 3.93
CA LEU A 11 0.38 1.41 5.37
C LEU A 11 0.60 0.17 6.24
N LEU A 12 -0.03 -0.96 5.91
CA LEU A 12 0.15 -2.21 6.65
C LEU A 12 1.60 -2.71 6.55
N THR A 13 2.21 -2.60 5.37
CA THR A 13 3.62 -2.97 5.16
C THR A 13 4.56 -2.08 5.96
N TYR A 14 4.31 -0.77 5.96
CA TYR A 14 5.06 0.20 6.78
C TYR A 14 4.95 -0.11 8.29
N VAL A 15 3.74 -0.37 8.78
CA VAL A 15 3.52 -0.71 10.19
C VAL A 15 4.24 -2.02 10.53
N ALA A 16 4.02 -3.08 9.74
CA ALA A 16 4.68 -4.38 9.94
C ALA A 16 6.21 -4.24 9.98
N THR A 17 6.78 -3.46 9.07
CA THR A 17 8.23 -3.19 9.02
C THR A 17 8.70 -2.44 10.27
N SER A 18 7.94 -1.46 10.74
CA SER A 18 8.25 -0.72 11.97
C SER A 18 8.26 -1.63 13.20
N PHE A 19 7.34 -2.60 13.28
CA PHE A 19 7.35 -3.64 14.31
C PHE A 19 8.58 -4.55 14.21
N GLN A 20 8.91 -5.03 13.01
CA GLN A 20 10.08 -5.88 12.78
C GLN A 20 11.38 -5.18 13.20
N LEU A 21 11.55 -3.90 12.83
CA LEU A 21 12.71 -3.09 13.22
C LEU A 21 12.76 -2.83 14.72
N ALA A 22 11.62 -2.59 15.36
CA ALA A 22 11.56 -2.42 16.81
C ALA A 22 11.95 -3.69 17.58
N PHE A 23 11.57 -4.88 17.07
CA PHE A 23 12.02 -6.15 17.62
C PHE A 23 13.52 -6.40 17.39
N ALA A 24 14.03 -6.02 16.21
CA ALA A 24 15.44 -6.19 15.87
C ALA A 24 16.36 -5.23 16.65
N PHE A 25 15.90 -4.01 16.93
CA PHE A 25 16.68 -2.93 17.57
C PHE A 25 15.93 -2.30 18.76
N PRO A 26 15.73 -3.04 19.88
CA PRO A 26 14.84 -2.61 20.96
C PRO A 26 15.46 -1.59 21.93
N ALA A 27 16.56 -0.91 21.60
CA ALA A 27 17.26 -0.02 22.53
C ALA A 27 16.68 1.41 22.50
N PRO A 28 16.39 2.04 23.67
CA PRO A 28 16.52 1.54 25.05
C PRO A 28 15.35 0.65 25.51
N THR A 29 14.18 0.76 24.88
CA THR A 29 13.04 -0.17 25.06
C THR A 29 12.35 -0.41 23.72
N PHE A 30 11.65 -1.54 23.57
CA PHE A 30 10.86 -1.85 22.37
C PHE A 30 9.87 -0.72 22.04
N GLY A 31 9.16 -0.19 23.04
CA GLY A 31 8.20 0.91 22.83
C GLY A 31 8.87 2.18 22.32
N SER A 32 10.07 2.52 22.83
CA SER A 32 10.84 3.66 22.33
C SER A 32 11.31 3.44 20.89
N ALA A 33 11.79 2.24 20.56
CA ALA A 33 12.21 1.88 19.21
C ALA A 33 11.03 1.90 18.21
N LEU A 34 9.89 1.33 18.59
CA LEU A 34 8.68 1.31 17.76
C LEU A 34 8.20 2.72 17.44
N THR A 35 8.13 3.60 18.44
CA THR A 35 7.75 5.00 18.22
C THR A 35 8.71 5.70 17.28
N LYS A 36 10.03 5.46 17.39
CA LYS A 36 11.01 6.04 16.46
C LYS A 36 10.78 5.58 15.03
N PHE A 37 10.66 4.28 14.79
CA PHE A 37 10.49 3.76 13.43
C PHE A 37 9.15 4.18 12.80
N LEU A 38 8.05 4.17 13.58
CA LEU A 38 6.78 4.69 13.10
C LEU A 38 6.90 6.18 12.73
N VAL A 39 7.37 7.02 13.65
CA VAL A 39 7.36 8.49 13.43
C VAL A 39 8.34 8.91 12.32
N ILE A 40 9.56 8.36 12.30
CA ILE A 40 10.59 8.75 11.33
C ILE A 40 10.15 8.37 9.91
N PHE A 41 9.62 7.17 9.72
CA PHE A 41 9.22 6.73 8.39
C PHE A 41 7.88 7.31 7.94
N ALA A 42 6.95 7.63 8.84
CA ALA A 42 5.64 8.19 8.47
C ALA A 42 5.72 9.39 7.51
N VAL A 43 6.72 10.27 7.68
CA VAL A 43 6.92 11.47 6.83
C VAL A 43 7.15 11.10 5.36
N THR A 44 7.69 9.92 5.08
CA THR A 44 7.90 9.42 3.71
C THR A 44 6.82 8.42 3.31
N GLN A 45 6.41 7.53 4.21
CA GLN A 45 5.50 6.43 3.90
C GLN A 45 4.06 6.88 3.70
N VAL A 46 3.57 7.88 4.46
CA VAL A 46 2.21 8.37 4.28
C VAL A 46 2.05 9.08 2.93
N PRO A 47 2.94 10.01 2.53
CA PRO A 47 2.88 10.58 1.18
C PRO A 47 3.07 9.55 0.07
N LEU A 48 3.96 8.57 0.26
CA LEU A 48 4.19 7.50 -0.71
C LEU A 48 2.93 6.65 -0.89
N ALA A 49 2.28 6.20 0.18
CA ALA A 49 1.05 5.41 0.11
C ALA A 49 -0.09 6.18 -0.60
N ILE A 50 -0.18 7.49 -0.40
CA ILE A 50 -1.15 8.34 -1.13
C ILE A 50 -0.80 8.36 -2.62
N GLY A 51 0.48 8.57 -2.94
CA GLY A 51 0.97 8.60 -4.32
C GLY A 51 0.75 7.28 -5.06
N GLU A 52 1.09 6.16 -4.42
CA GLU A 52 0.89 4.81 -4.96
C GLU A 52 -0.59 4.45 -5.07
N GLY A 53 -1.42 4.89 -4.11
CA GLY A 53 -2.87 4.80 -4.22
C GLY A 53 -3.41 5.46 -5.49
N ILE A 54 -2.99 6.71 -5.76
CA ILE A 54 -3.39 7.44 -6.99
C ILE A 54 -2.84 6.75 -8.24
N LEU A 55 -1.57 6.39 -8.22
CA LEU A 55 -0.91 5.73 -9.35
C LEU A 55 -1.60 4.40 -9.72
N THR A 56 -1.99 3.61 -8.73
CA THR A 56 -2.65 2.32 -8.95
C THR A 56 -4.04 2.50 -9.57
N VAL A 57 -4.79 3.53 -9.18
CA VAL A 57 -6.06 3.87 -9.84
C VAL A 57 -5.84 4.20 -11.31
N ILE A 58 -4.85 5.05 -11.61
CA ILE A 58 -4.52 5.43 -12.99
C ILE A 58 -4.16 4.19 -13.81
N ILE A 59 -3.30 3.32 -13.28
CA ILE A 59 -2.90 2.08 -13.96
C ILE A 59 -4.12 1.19 -14.21
N TRP A 60 -4.98 1.00 -13.21
CA TRP A 60 -6.19 0.19 -13.34
C TRP A 60 -7.13 0.71 -14.43
N ASP A 61 -7.38 2.01 -14.48
CA ASP A 61 -8.24 2.61 -15.50
C ASP A 61 -7.64 2.49 -16.91
N ARG A 62 -6.31 2.61 -17.05
CA ARG A 62 -5.63 2.37 -18.34
C ARG A 62 -5.64 0.90 -18.75
N LEU A 63 -5.52 -0.02 -17.81
CA LEU A 63 -5.65 -1.46 -18.10
C LEU A 63 -7.05 -1.81 -18.60
N LYS A 64 -8.10 -1.27 -17.97
CA LYS A 64 -9.48 -1.41 -18.45
C LYS A 64 -9.66 -0.85 -19.85
N ALA A 65 -9.11 0.33 -20.13
CA ALA A 65 -9.24 0.95 -21.45
C ALA A 65 -8.48 0.20 -22.57
N TYR A 66 -7.27 -0.28 -22.30
CA TYR A 66 -6.39 -0.82 -23.36
C TYR A 66 -6.38 -2.35 -23.46
N LYS A 67 -6.81 -3.06 -22.41
CA LYS A 67 -6.74 -4.52 -22.31
C LYS A 67 -7.98 -5.13 -21.60
N PRO A 68 -9.22 -4.75 -21.94
CA PRO A 68 -10.41 -5.26 -21.26
C PRO A 68 -10.56 -6.78 -21.40
N LYS A 69 -10.30 -7.35 -22.59
CA LYS A 69 -10.33 -8.80 -22.82
C LYS A 69 -9.36 -9.61 -21.95
N LEU A 70 -8.27 -8.98 -21.48
CA LEU A 70 -7.33 -9.63 -20.57
C LEU A 70 -7.91 -9.69 -19.15
N LEU A 71 -8.51 -8.59 -18.70
CA LEU A 71 -9.12 -8.50 -17.37
C LEU A 71 -10.36 -9.40 -17.26
N ASP A 72 -11.15 -9.50 -18.33
CA ASP A 72 -12.29 -10.42 -18.43
C ASP A 72 -11.84 -11.88 -18.26
N LYS A 73 -10.80 -12.31 -19.00
CA LYS A 73 -10.21 -13.64 -18.86
C LYS A 73 -9.69 -13.95 -17.44
N LEU A 74 -9.30 -12.92 -16.69
CA LEU A 74 -8.82 -13.06 -15.31
C LEU A 74 -9.96 -12.98 -14.28
N GLY A 75 -11.21 -12.79 -14.71
CA GLY A 75 -12.36 -12.59 -13.82
C GLY A 75 -12.23 -11.31 -12.98
N ALA A 76 -11.46 -10.33 -13.48
CA ALA A 76 -11.11 -9.12 -12.74
C ALA A 76 -12.00 -7.91 -13.11
N LEU A 77 -12.91 -8.07 -14.07
CA LEU A 77 -13.97 -7.11 -14.38
C LEU A 77 -15.25 -7.47 -13.61
N ALA A 78 -15.96 -6.46 -13.15
CA ALA A 78 -17.29 -6.67 -12.61
C ALA A 78 -18.26 -7.13 -13.72
N PRO A 79 -19.34 -7.87 -13.41
CA PRO A 79 -20.28 -8.37 -14.42
C PRO A 79 -20.95 -7.29 -15.28
N ASN A 80 -20.95 -6.03 -14.83
CA ASN A 80 -21.47 -4.86 -15.54
C ASN A 80 -20.37 -4.06 -16.29
N GLU A 81 -19.11 -4.49 -16.20
CA GLU A 81 -17.94 -3.89 -16.85
C GLU A 81 -17.27 -4.82 -17.89
N ALA A 82 -17.75 -6.06 -18.02
CA ALA A 82 -17.27 -7.08 -18.95
C ALA A 82 -17.97 -7.01 -20.32
#